data_AF-A0A4Q4KI44-F1
#
_entry.id   AF-A0A4Q4KI44-F1
#
_cell.length_a   1.000
_cell.length_b   1.000
_cell.length_c   1.000
_cell.angle_alpha   90.00
_cell.angle_beta   90.00
_cell.angle_gamma   90.00
#
_symmetry.space_group_name_H-M   'P 1'
#
loop_
_entity.id
_entity.type
_entity.pdbx_description
1 polymer ?
#
loop_
_entity_poly.entity_id
_entity_poly.type
_entity_poly.pdbx_seq_one_letter_code
_entity_poly.pdbx_strand_id
1 'polypeptide(L)'
;MKNDNIGKYLNDFESLIDTPYMSLDKIEWWLLKYADFHSEITTYYRDNNISYSPNSDLEAHPLYPIIINLHSFLDFYHSLNEISEYVRRESYFMEEIKEYHRLKDVQHESKEWLIKNLKFGLGPYPQFIADANAFGNEEMIVINEQPDVIFYLLRDDFSFTLEFIEIFEELFFEKGLLPEELEGFWERVGK
;
A
#
# COMPACT_ATOMS: atom_id res chain seq x y z
N MET A 1 7.98 -19.60 -17.63
CA MET A 1 7.56 -19.59 -16.22
C MET A 1 7.65 -21.00 -15.66
N LYS A 2 8.43 -21.21 -14.59
CA LYS A 2 8.30 -22.43 -13.80
C LYS A 2 7.01 -22.28 -12.99
N ASN A 3 6.05 -23.16 -13.22
CA ASN A 3 4.71 -23.10 -12.66
C ASN A 3 4.67 -23.41 -11.14
N ASP A 4 5.82 -23.76 -10.55
CA ASP A 4 5.94 -24.34 -9.21
C ASP A 4 5.72 -23.33 -8.07
N ASN A 5 5.72 -22.03 -8.37
CA ASN A 5 5.50 -20.96 -7.39
C ASN A 5 4.03 -20.53 -7.26
N ILE A 6 3.18 -20.87 -8.25
CA ILE A 6 1.76 -20.53 -8.21
C ILE A 6 1.11 -21.33 -7.07
N GLY A 7 0.51 -20.63 -6.10
CA GLY A 7 -0.09 -21.20 -4.89
C GLY A 7 0.89 -21.53 -3.75
N LYS A 8 2.19 -21.71 -4.03
CA LYS A 8 3.20 -21.93 -2.97
C LYS A 8 3.41 -20.68 -2.10
N TYR A 9 3.31 -19.50 -2.69
CA TYR A 9 3.58 -18.24 -2.03
C TYR A 9 2.65 -17.95 -0.84
N LEU A 10 1.37 -18.32 -0.96
CA LEU A 10 0.38 -18.20 0.12
C LEU A 10 0.67 -19.20 1.23
N ASN A 11 0.89 -20.48 0.91
CA ASN A 11 1.23 -21.49 1.92
C ASN A 11 2.50 -21.10 2.70
N ASP A 12 3.52 -20.60 2.00
CA ASP A 12 4.75 -20.13 2.62
C ASP A 12 4.49 -18.88 3.48
N PHE A 13 3.58 -17.98 3.07
CA PHE A 13 3.18 -16.82 3.88
C PHE A 13 2.39 -17.23 5.14
N GLU A 14 1.37 -18.07 5.00
CA GLU A 14 0.55 -18.56 6.10
C GLU A 14 1.40 -19.27 7.16
N SER A 15 2.43 -20.01 6.73
CA SER A 15 3.37 -20.66 7.65
C SER A 15 4.18 -19.69 8.51
N LEU A 16 4.26 -18.40 8.14
CA LEU A 16 4.90 -17.35 8.93
C LEU A 16 3.98 -16.82 10.04
N ILE A 17 2.67 -17.05 9.95
CA ILE A 17 1.66 -16.63 10.93
C ILE A 17 1.65 -17.63 12.09
N ASP A 18 2.56 -17.46 13.04
CA ASP A 18 2.71 -18.32 14.22
C ASP A 18 2.29 -17.63 15.54
N THR A 19 1.99 -16.34 15.46
CA THR A 19 1.63 -15.47 16.58
C THR A 19 0.44 -14.62 16.15
N PRO A 20 -0.31 -14.02 17.09
CA PRO A 20 -1.44 -13.17 16.72
C PRO A 20 -1.00 -11.94 15.89
N TYR A 21 0.29 -11.62 15.79
CA TYR A 21 0.81 -10.49 15.02
C TYR A 21 1.89 -10.93 14.04
N MET A 22 1.80 -10.49 12.80
CA MET A 22 2.87 -10.63 11.81
C MET A 22 3.94 -9.58 12.10
N SER A 23 5.17 -10.02 12.37
CA SER A 23 6.31 -9.11 12.47
C SER A 23 6.74 -8.63 11.09
N LEU A 24 7.17 -7.37 10.99
CA LEU A 24 7.69 -6.81 9.74
C LEU A 24 8.89 -7.57 9.18
N ASP A 25 9.78 -8.10 10.02
CA ASP A 25 10.90 -8.93 9.57
C ASP A 25 10.44 -10.15 8.74
N LYS A 26 9.27 -10.71 9.05
CA LYS A 26 8.68 -11.84 8.31
C LYS A 26 8.09 -11.38 6.98
N ILE A 27 7.46 -10.22 6.95
CA ILE A 27 6.97 -9.59 5.71
C ILE A 27 8.16 -9.29 4.78
N GLU A 28 9.19 -8.65 5.31
CA GLU A 28 10.44 -8.35 4.60
C GLU A 28 11.12 -9.61 4.07
N TRP A 29 11.24 -10.64 4.91
CA TRP A 29 11.77 -11.92 4.48
C TRP A 29 10.96 -12.54 3.34
N TRP A 30 9.63 -12.47 3.43
CA TRP A 30 8.75 -13.01 2.40
C TRP A 30 8.90 -12.24 1.09
N LEU A 31 8.92 -10.91 1.14
CA LEU A 31 9.17 -10.04 -0.02
C LEU A 31 10.51 -10.39 -0.68
N LEU A 32 11.58 -10.50 0.11
CA LEU A 32 12.90 -10.90 -0.38
C LEU A 32 12.89 -12.29 -1.03
N LYS A 33 12.19 -13.25 -0.43
CA LYS A 33 12.08 -14.61 -0.95
C LYS A 33 11.39 -14.69 -2.31
N TYR A 34 10.40 -13.82 -2.56
CA TYR A 34 9.61 -13.81 -3.81
C TYR A 34 9.98 -12.69 -4.78
N ALA A 35 11.00 -11.88 -4.49
CA ALA A 35 11.44 -10.78 -5.35
C ALA A 35 11.80 -11.21 -6.77
N ASP A 36 12.51 -12.34 -6.93
CA ASP A 36 12.84 -12.88 -8.25
C ASP A 36 11.58 -13.29 -9.02
N PHE A 37 10.62 -13.92 -8.34
CA PHE A 37 9.36 -14.33 -8.95
C PHE A 37 8.51 -13.11 -9.37
N HIS A 38 8.48 -12.07 -8.56
CA HIS A 38 7.88 -10.79 -8.90
C HIS A 38 8.50 -10.16 -10.16
N SER A 39 9.83 -10.17 -10.24
CA SER A 39 10.58 -9.66 -11.40
C SER A 39 10.30 -10.46 -12.68
N GLU A 40 10.20 -11.79 -12.56
CA GLU A 40 9.84 -12.68 -13.67
C GLU A 40 8.45 -12.37 -14.21
N ILE A 41 7.44 -12.22 -13.35
CA ILE A 41 6.06 -11.92 -13.76
C ILE A 41 5.98 -10.54 -14.41
N THR A 42 6.58 -9.52 -13.78
CA THR A 42 6.58 -8.15 -14.31
C THR A 42 7.25 -8.09 -15.69
N THR A 43 8.37 -8.81 -15.87
CA THR A 43 9.03 -8.96 -17.16
C THR A 43 8.15 -9.68 -18.18
N TYR A 44 7.52 -10.78 -17.78
CA TYR A 44 6.59 -11.52 -18.64
C TYR A 44 5.43 -10.62 -19.11
N TYR A 45 4.86 -9.79 -18.25
CA TYR A 45 3.74 -8.91 -18.58
C TYR A 45 4.15 -7.86 -19.60
N ARG A 46 5.29 -7.20 -19.36
CA ARG A 46 5.88 -6.24 -20.30
C ARG A 46 6.16 -6.88 -21.65
N ASP A 47 6.82 -8.02 -21.67
CA ASP A 47 7.28 -8.66 -22.91
C ASP A 47 6.11 -9.22 -23.74
N ASN A 48 4.97 -9.48 -23.11
CA ASN A 48 3.75 -9.98 -23.76
C ASN A 48 2.63 -8.93 -23.87
N ASN A 49 2.92 -7.66 -23.53
CA ASN A 49 1.96 -6.56 -23.55
C ASN A 49 0.65 -6.87 -22.78
N ILE A 50 0.78 -7.57 -21.65
CA ILE A 50 -0.31 -7.86 -20.72
C ILE A 50 -0.46 -6.66 -19.79
N SER A 51 -1.65 -6.07 -19.77
CA SER A 51 -1.96 -4.99 -18.84
C SER A 51 -2.27 -5.56 -17.46
N TYR A 52 -1.51 -5.14 -16.45
CA TYR A 52 -1.90 -5.31 -15.06
C TYR A 52 -2.88 -4.18 -14.72
N SER A 53 -4.17 -4.50 -14.77
CA SER A 53 -5.23 -3.60 -14.33
C SER A 53 -6.28 -4.39 -13.56
N PRO A 54 -6.67 -3.94 -12.36
CA PRO A 54 -7.78 -4.54 -11.60
C PRO A 54 -9.11 -4.57 -12.37
N ASN A 55 -9.25 -3.69 -13.37
CA ASN A 55 -10.47 -3.52 -14.18
C ASN A 55 -10.35 -4.09 -15.61
N SER A 56 -9.28 -4.85 -15.90
CA SER A 56 -9.14 -5.48 -17.21
C SER A 56 -10.13 -6.64 -17.37
N ASP A 57 -10.77 -6.74 -18.54
CA ASP A 57 -11.60 -7.89 -18.90
C ASP A 57 -10.69 -9.08 -19.23
N LEU A 58 -10.19 -9.71 -18.17
CA LEU A 58 -9.25 -10.82 -18.22
C LEU A 58 -9.90 -12.12 -18.73
N GLU A 59 -11.22 -12.25 -18.60
CA GLU A 59 -11.96 -13.47 -18.92
C GLU A 59 -11.84 -13.85 -20.41
N ALA A 60 -11.64 -12.86 -21.28
CA ALA A 60 -11.40 -13.07 -22.71
C ALA A 60 -9.97 -13.54 -23.05
N HIS A 61 -9.03 -13.52 -22.10
CA HIS A 61 -7.63 -13.88 -22.38
C HIS A 61 -7.45 -15.41 -22.47
N PRO A 62 -6.78 -15.95 -23.51
CA PRO A 62 -6.55 -17.40 -23.67
C PRO A 62 -5.81 -18.08 -22.51
N LEU A 63 -5.12 -17.30 -21.69
CA LEU A 63 -4.37 -17.75 -20.50
C LEU A 63 -5.03 -17.30 -19.19
N TYR A 64 -6.33 -16.97 -19.20
CA TYR A 64 -7.04 -16.43 -18.03
C TYR A 64 -6.75 -17.14 -16.70
N PRO A 65 -6.79 -18.49 -16.61
CA PRO A 65 -6.52 -19.18 -15.34
C PRO A 65 -5.10 -18.97 -14.81
N ILE A 66 -4.12 -18.73 -15.68
CA ILE A 66 -2.74 -18.46 -15.26
C ILE A 66 -2.63 -16.99 -14.86
N ILE A 67 -3.18 -16.08 -15.65
CA ILE A 67 -3.08 -14.63 -15.42
C ILE A 67 -3.77 -14.24 -14.12
N ILE A 68 -4.94 -14.80 -13.81
CA ILE A 68 -5.65 -14.47 -12.56
C ILE A 68 -4.81 -14.81 -11.32
N ASN A 69 -4.14 -15.97 -11.32
CA ASN A 69 -3.26 -16.36 -10.22
C ASN A 69 -2.01 -15.48 -10.12
N LEU A 70 -1.49 -15.00 -11.25
CA LEU A 70 -0.37 -14.06 -11.28
C LEU A 70 -0.79 -12.67 -10.79
N HIS A 71 -2.00 -12.20 -11.12
CA HIS A 71 -2.56 -10.97 -10.54
C HIS A 71 -2.70 -11.11 -9.04
N SER A 72 -3.31 -12.18 -8.53
CA SER A 72 -3.44 -12.41 -7.08
C SER A 72 -2.09 -12.40 -6.36
N PHE A 73 -1.03 -12.95 -6.98
CA PHE A 73 0.32 -12.84 -6.43
C PHE A 73 0.83 -11.39 -6.42
N LEU A 74 0.69 -10.67 -7.55
CA LEU A 74 1.15 -9.28 -7.67
C LEU A 74 0.44 -8.38 -6.67
N ASP A 75 -0.89 -8.47 -6.57
CA ASP A 75 -1.72 -7.72 -5.63
C ASP A 75 -1.21 -7.93 -4.20
N PHE A 76 -1.04 -9.19 -3.79
CA PHE A 76 -0.56 -9.54 -2.46
C PHE A 76 0.88 -9.05 -2.20
N TYR A 77 1.78 -9.24 -3.16
CA TYR A 77 3.16 -8.78 -3.06
C TYR A 77 3.23 -7.26 -2.94
N HIS A 78 2.46 -6.53 -3.75
CA HIS A 78 2.44 -5.07 -3.76
C HIS A 78 1.88 -4.52 -2.45
N SER A 79 0.80 -5.08 -1.92
CA SER A 79 0.27 -4.67 -0.60
C SER A 79 1.30 -4.89 0.52
N LEU A 80 1.92 -6.07 0.60
CA LEU A 80 2.97 -6.32 1.59
C LEU A 80 4.18 -5.37 1.46
N ASN A 81 4.57 -5.06 0.23
CA ASN A 81 5.64 -4.12 -0.05
C ASN A 81 5.28 -2.69 0.37
N GLU A 82 4.03 -2.29 0.21
CA GLU A 82 3.53 -0.98 0.65
C GLU A 82 3.51 -0.87 2.18
N ILE A 83 3.02 -1.90 2.88
CA ILE A 83 3.08 -1.99 4.35
C ILE A 83 4.52 -1.80 4.84
N SER A 84 5.47 -2.50 4.22
CA SER A 84 6.90 -2.38 4.51
C SER A 84 7.43 -0.95 4.26
N GLU A 85 7.04 -0.32 3.15
CA GLU A 85 7.45 1.05 2.81
C GLU A 85 6.94 2.09 3.82
N TYR A 86 5.74 1.94 4.37
CA TYR A 86 5.22 2.84 5.41
C TYR A 86 6.08 2.77 6.68
N VAL A 87 6.42 1.57 7.13
CA VAL A 87 7.25 1.44 8.34
C VAL A 87 8.65 2.00 8.12
N ARG A 88 9.26 1.75 6.96
CA ARG A 88 10.56 2.35 6.59
C ARG A 88 10.51 3.89 6.57
N ARG A 89 9.31 4.48 6.45
CA ARG A 89 9.08 5.93 6.40
C ARG A 89 8.60 6.52 7.72
N GLU A 90 8.43 5.75 8.79
CA GLU A 90 8.04 6.28 10.12
C GLU A 90 8.88 7.49 10.54
N SER A 91 10.20 7.40 10.39
CA SER A 91 11.10 8.52 10.72
C SER A 91 10.89 9.75 9.83
N TYR A 92 10.52 9.55 8.57
CA TYR A 92 10.18 10.64 7.66
C TYR A 92 8.87 11.31 8.10
N PHE A 93 7.82 10.53 8.38
CA PHE A 93 6.54 11.07 8.83
C PHE A 93 6.64 11.81 10.16
N MET A 94 7.44 11.30 11.09
CA MET A 94 7.75 12.02 12.33
C MET A 94 8.30 13.43 12.07
N GLU A 95 9.22 13.58 11.12
CA GLU A 95 9.78 14.89 10.79
C GLU A 95 8.79 15.77 10.03
N GLU A 96 7.97 15.20 9.14
CA GLU A 96 6.92 15.96 8.44
C GLU A 96 5.82 16.47 9.38
N ILE A 97 5.42 15.69 10.40
CA ILE A 97 4.46 16.11 11.44
C ILE A 97 5.03 17.29 12.24
N LYS A 98 6.29 17.19 12.67
CA LYS A 98 6.97 18.29 13.37
C LYS A 98 7.00 19.56 12.52
N GLU A 99 7.28 19.42 11.23
CA GLU A 99 7.30 20.54 10.31
C GLU A 99 5.90 21.13 10.13
N TYR A 100 4.88 20.30 9.91
CA TYR A 100 3.49 20.75 9.82
C TYR A 100 3.07 21.55 11.06
N HIS A 101 3.38 21.07 12.26
CA HIS A 101 3.02 21.78 13.49
C HIS A 101 3.67 23.17 13.63
N ARG A 102 4.79 23.44 12.94
CA ARG A 102 5.39 24.78 12.88
C ARG A 102 4.67 25.69 11.88
N LEU A 103 4.14 25.12 10.81
CA LEU A 103 3.57 25.82 9.66
C LEU A 103 2.03 25.91 9.69
N LYS A 104 1.36 25.16 10.58
CA LYS A 104 -0.11 24.95 10.57
C LYS A 104 -0.94 26.23 10.69
N ASP A 105 -0.39 27.27 11.31
CA ASP A 105 -1.09 28.55 11.51
C ASP A 105 -0.95 29.48 10.28
N VAL A 106 -0.11 29.10 9.31
CA VAL A 106 0.13 29.83 8.07
C VAL A 106 -0.46 29.05 6.91
N GLN A 107 -1.60 29.52 6.39
CA GLN A 107 -2.37 28.80 5.36
C GLN A 107 -1.54 28.46 4.10
N HIS A 108 -0.69 29.40 3.65
CA HIS A 108 0.14 29.18 2.47
C HIS A 108 1.17 28.06 2.70
N GLU A 109 1.86 28.06 3.84
CA GLU A 109 2.86 27.04 4.18
C GLU A 109 2.20 25.66 4.39
N SER A 110 1.00 25.63 4.97
CA SER A 110 0.20 24.40 5.07
C SER A 110 -0.17 23.81 3.71
N LYS A 111 -0.45 24.66 2.70
CA LYS A 111 -0.68 24.20 1.32
C LYS A 111 0.58 23.64 0.69
N GLU A 112 1.73 24.29 0.86
CA GLU A 112 3.01 23.81 0.32
C GLU A 112 3.41 22.46 0.92
N TRP A 113 3.21 22.32 2.24
CA TRP A 113 3.40 21.04 2.94
C TRP A 113 2.50 19.95 2.35
N LEU A 114 1.23 20.27 2.07
CA LEU A 114 0.28 19.32 1.50
C LEU A 114 0.70 18.88 0.09
N ILE A 115 1.12 19.82 -0.77
CA ILE A 115 1.61 19.54 -2.13
C ILE A 115 2.83 18.61 -2.09
N LYS A 116 3.81 18.89 -1.22
CA LYS A 116 5.00 18.06 -1.04
C LYS A 116 4.65 16.62 -0.68
N ASN A 117 3.57 16.43 0.07
CA ASN A 117 3.17 15.17 0.68
C ASN A 117 2.03 14.44 -0.07
N LEU A 118 1.52 15.00 -1.17
CA LEU A 118 0.44 14.41 -1.99
C LEU A 118 0.67 12.94 -2.34
N LYS A 119 1.89 12.56 -2.75
CA LYS A 119 2.20 11.19 -3.17
C LYS A 119 2.06 10.16 -2.04
N PHE A 120 2.14 10.59 -0.79
CA PHE A 120 2.03 9.72 0.39
C PHE A 120 0.60 9.69 0.92
N GLY A 121 -0.10 10.83 0.90
CA GLY A 121 -1.49 10.92 1.35
C GLY A 121 -2.53 10.48 0.31
N LEU A 122 -2.19 10.52 -0.99
CA LEU A 122 -3.01 9.98 -2.10
C LEU A 122 -2.38 8.72 -2.70
N GLY A 123 -1.48 8.06 -1.96
CA GLY A 123 -0.86 6.80 -2.37
C GLY A 123 -1.90 5.69 -2.58
N PRO A 124 -1.53 4.60 -3.28
CA PRO A 124 -2.47 3.64 -3.81
C PRO A 124 -3.36 2.95 -2.77
N TYR A 125 -2.99 2.85 -1.49
CA TYR A 125 -3.90 2.24 -0.50
C TYR A 125 -3.91 2.91 0.88
N PRO A 126 -4.91 3.77 1.14
CA PRO A 126 -5.39 4.10 2.49
C PRO A 126 -6.20 2.96 3.13
N GLN A 127 -6.34 1.80 2.48
CA GLN A 127 -7.26 0.75 2.92
C GLN A 127 -6.85 0.15 4.27
N PHE A 128 -5.55 -0.08 4.50
CA PHE A 128 -5.08 -0.55 5.82
C PHE A 128 -5.30 0.49 6.93
N ILE A 129 -5.38 1.78 6.59
CA ILE A 129 -5.64 2.89 7.51
C ILE A 129 -7.13 3.00 7.80
N ALA A 130 -7.96 2.88 6.76
CA ALA A 130 -9.40 2.77 6.90
C ALA A 130 -9.77 1.58 7.79
N ASP A 131 -9.10 0.44 7.63
CA ASP A 131 -9.27 -0.75 8.48
C ASP A 131 -8.74 -0.49 9.91
N ALA A 132 -7.55 0.11 10.07
CA ALA A 132 -7.01 0.50 11.38
C ALA A 132 -7.96 1.42 12.18
N ASN A 133 -8.72 2.28 11.50
CA ASN A 133 -9.66 3.21 12.14
C ASN A 133 -11.07 2.63 12.29
N ALA A 134 -11.52 1.74 11.40
CA ALA A 134 -12.87 1.18 11.40
C ALA A 134 -13.13 0.21 12.57
N PHE A 135 -12.12 -0.52 13.03
CA PHE A 135 -12.30 -1.52 14.09
C PHE A 135 -12.25 -0.96 15.50
N GLY A 136 -11.94 0.33 15.69
CA GLY A 136 -11.81 0.95 17.02
C GLY A 136 -10.79 0.25 17.92
N ASN A 137 -9.84 -0.46 17.30
CA ASN A 137 -8.84 -1.25 17.98
C ASN A 137 -7.53 -0.45 18.01
N GLU A 138 -7.19 0.03 19.21
CA GLU A 138 -6.00 0.86 19.42
C GLU A 138 -4.69 0.04 19.32
N GLU A 139 -4.75 -1.30 19.30
CA GLU A 139 -3.56 -2.14 19.39
C GLU A 139 -3.16 -2.78 18.05
N MET A 140 -4.10 -2.98 17.11
CA MET A 140 -3.85 -3.79 15.92
C MET A 140 -4.40 -3.20 14.62
N ILE A 141 -3.70 -3.48 13.53
CA ILE A 141 -4.15 -3.24 12.15
C ILE A 141 -4.47 -4.59 11.52
N VAL A 142 -5.68 -4.76 10.99
CA VAL A 142 -6.10 -5.99 10.29
C VAL A 142 -5.79 -5.84 8.81
N ILE A 143 -5.09 -6.83 8.25
CA ILE A 143 -4.81 -6.89 6.81
C ILE A 143 -5.57 -8.07 6.20
N ASN A 144 -6.35 -7.79 5.15
CA ASN A 144 -7.19 -8.77 4.45
C ASN A 144 -7.14 -8.53 2.93
N GLU A 145 -5.98 -8.81 2.35
CA GLU A 145 -5.66 -8.52 0.94
C GLU A 145 -5.96 -9.69 -0.01
N GLN A 146 -6.22 -10.86 0.56
CA GLN A 146 -6.66 -12.05 -0.14
C GLN A 146 -7.77 -12.70 0.69
N PRO A 147 -8.83 -13.23 0.06
CA PRO A 147 -10.02 -13.72 0.75
C PRO A 147 -9.76 -14.79 1.83
N ASP A 148 -8.56 -15.37 1.85
CA ASP A 148 -8.18 -16.45 2.76
C ASP A 148 -6.96 -16.12 3.66
N VAL A 149 -6.34 -14.93 3.54
CA VAL A 149 -5.17 -14.57 4.35
C VAL A 149 -5.47 -13.34 5.21
N ILE A 150 -5.68 -13.59 6.50
CA ILE A 150 -5.87 -12.56 7.52
C ILE A 150 -4.67 -12.58 8.45
N PHE A 151 -4.04 -11.42 8.64
CA PHE A 151 -3.01 -11.23 9.65
C PHE A 151 -3.12 -9.86 10.29
N TYR A 152 -2.46 -9.71 11.44
CA TYR A 152 -2.51 -8.49 12.23
C TYR A 152 -1.12 -7.86 12.31
N LEU A 153 -1.05 -6.54 12.29
CA LEU A 153 0.15 -5.77 12.57
C LEU A 153 -0.01 -5.02 13.88
N LEU A 154 1.10 -4.73 14.55
CA LEU A 154 1.08 -3.84 15.72
C LEU A 154 0.85 -2.41 15.26
N ARG A 155 -0.13 -1.72 15.84
CA ARG A 155 -0.42 -0.32 15.49
C ARG A 155 0.77 0.60 15.80
N ASP A 156 1.50 0.30 16.88
CA ASP A 156 2.65 1.09 17.32
C ASP A 156 3.77 1.19 16.28
N ASP A 157 3.90 0.19 15.40
CA ASP A 157 4.88 0.20 14.29
C ASP A 157 4.55 1.26 13.22
N PHE A 158 3.34 1.86 13.28
CA PHE A 158 2.80 2.81 12.30
C PHE A 158 2.37 4.14 12.95
N SER A 159 2.79 4.42 14.18
CA SER A 159 2.29 5.56 14.95
C SER A 159 2.36 6.91 14.21
N PHE A 160 3.50 7.23 13.58
CA PHE A 160 3.66 8.48 12.84
C PHE A 160 3.02 8.42 11.46
N THR A 161 2.99 7.26 10.82
CA THR A 161 2.23 7.06 9.57
C THR A 161 0.77 7.42 9.79
N LEU A 162 0.13 6.86 10.83
CA LEU A 162 -1.28 7.06 11.11
C LEU A 162 -1.59 8.53 11.40
N GLU A 163 -0.82 9.18 12.27
CA GLU A 163 -0.96 10.62 12.55
C GLU A 163 -0.75 11.49 11.30
N PHE A 164 0.23 11.15 10.46
CA PHE A 164 0.49 11.86 9.21
C PHE A 164 -0.70 11.77 8.25
N ILE A 165 -1.30 10.58 8.09
CA ILE A 165 -2.47 10.42 7.22
C ILE A 165 -3.66 11.19 7.79
N GLU A 166 -3.93 11.15 9.09
CA GLU A 166 -5.02 11.92 9.71
C GLU A 166 -4.88 13.41 9.43
N ILE A 167 -3.68 13.97 9.62
CA ILE A 167 -3.38 15.38 9.29
C ILE A 167 -3.60 15.65 7.80
N PHE A 168 -3.12 14.77 6.93
CA PHE A 168 -3.25 14.92 5.49
C PHE A 168 -4.72 14.93 5.07
N GLU A 169 -5.52 13.98 5.55
CA GLU A 169 -6.95 13.86 5.22
C GLU A 169 -7.75 15.07 5.70
N GLU A 170 -7.48 15.56 6.92
CA GLU A 170 -8.09 16.79 7.44
C GLU A 170 -7.80 17.98 6.53
N LEU A 171 -6.54 18.16 6.13
CA LEU A 171 -6.13 19.28 5.28
C LEU A 171 -6.70 19.18 3.86
N PHE A 172 -6.70 17.97 3.30
CA PHE A 172 -7.06 17.71 1.92
C PHE A 172 -8.57 17.61 1.70
N PHE A 173 -9.26 16.75 2.46
CA PHE A 173 -10.67 16.46 2.27
C PHE A 173 -11.58 17.40 3.08
N GLU A 174 -11.27 17.63 4.35
CA GLU A 174 -12.17 18.42 5.22
C GLU A 174 -12.01 19.93 5.03
N LYS A 175 -10.75 20.40 5.01
CA LYS A 175 -10.43 21.83 4.81
C LYS A 175 -10.34 22.23 3.34
N GLY A 176 -10.26 21.26 2.42
CA GLY A 176 -10.27 21.50 0.99
C GLY A 176 -9.18 22.48 0.55
N LEU A 177 -7.94 22.33 1.03
CA LEU A 177 -6.88 23.32 0.81
C LEU A 177 -6.27 23.31 -0.61
N LEU A 178 -6.54 22.30 -1.44
CA LEU A 178 -6.04 22.17 -2.83
C LEU A 178 -7.15 21.97 -3.89
N PRO A 179 -8.20 22.80 -3.94
CA PRO A 179 -9.30 22.56 -4.86
C PRO A 179 -8.95 22.93 -6.32
N GLU A 180 -8.00 23.84 -6.55
CA GLU A 180 -7.64 24.34 -7.90
C GLU A 180 -6.40 23.64 -8.48
N GLU A 181 -5.47 23.17 -7.63
CA GLU A 181 -4.23 22.51 -8.06
C GLU A 181 -4.41 21.03 -8.47
N LEU A 182 -5.60 20.44 -8.20
CA LEU A 182 -5.94 19.05 -8.53
C LEU A 182 -6.42 18.81 -9.95
N GLU A 183 -6.99 19.81 -10.63
CA GLU A 183 -7.45 19.68 -12.03
C GLU A 183 -6.31 19.21 -12.95
N GLY A 184 -5.09 19.72 -12.72
CA GLY A 184 -3.90 19.28 -13.45
C GLY A 184 -3.16 18.08 -12.83
N PHE A 185 -3.43 17.69 -11.58
CA PHE A 185 -2.79 16.52 -10.96
C PHE A 185 -3.35 15.23 -11.57
N TRP A 186 -4.68 15.05 -11.57
CA TRP A 186 -5.30 13.85 -12.14
C TRP A 186 -5.08 13.70 -13.65
N GLU A 187 -4.94 14.81 -14.39
CA GLU A 187 -4.51 14.80 -15.80
C GLU A 187 -3.07 14.31 -16.01
N ARG A 188 -2.18 14.52 -15.02
CA ARG A 188 -0.77 14.12 -15.07
C ARG A 188 -0.48 12.74 -14.48
N VAL A 189 -1.26 12.30 -13.49
CA VAL A 189 -1.12 10.97 -12.88
C VAL A 189 -1.81 9.89 -13.73
N GLY A 190 -2.76 10.29 -14.59
CA GLY A 190 -3.23 9.45 -15.68
C GLY A 190 -4.24 8.37 -15.28
N LYS A 191 -5.17 8.13 -16.21
CA LYS A 191 -5.99 6.93 -16.30
C LYS A 191 -5.13 5.67 -16.49
#